data_AF-T1AW92-F1
#
_entry.id   AF-T1AW92-F1
#
_cell.length_a   1.000
_cell.length_b   1.000
_cell.length_c   1.000
_cell.angle_alpha   90.00
_cell.angle_beta   90.00
_cell.angle_gamma   90.00
#
_symmetry.space_group_name_H-M   'P 1'
#
loop_
_entity.id
_entity.type
_entity.pdbx_description
1 polymer ?
#
loop_
_entity_poly.entity_id
_entity_poly.type
_entity_poly.pdbx_seq_one_letter_code
_entity_poly.pdbx_strand_id
1 'polypeptide(L)'
;SLWQAVRAEHEAAVASCQAFGVPTLILDGGTGPGAFGPVITEVPPDQEARELLTDVVRMIRRGYLFELKRDREGHPPRLASSL
;
A
#
# COMPACT_ATOMS: atom_id res chain seq x y z
N SER A 1 -25.64 -2.52 -2.49
CA SER A 1 -25.30 -1.21 -3.10
C SER A 1 -23.80 -1.07 -3.20
N LEU A 2 -23.26 -0.14 -4.02
CA LEU A 2 -21.82 0.14 -4.10
C LEU A 2 -21.20 0.37 -2.71
N TRP A 3 -21.89 1.13 -1.87
CA TRP A 3 -21.45 1.42 -0.51
C TRP A 3 -21.23 0.16 0.34
N GLN A 4 -22.15 -0.80 0.26
CA GLN A 4 -22.01 -2.06 1.00
C GLN A 4 -20.81 -2.88 0.52
N ALA A 5 -20.51 -2.87 -0.78
CA ALA A 5 -19.35 -3.57 -1.33
C ALA A 5 -18.03 -2.94 -0.83
N VAL A 6 -17.90 -1.61 -0.93
CA VAL A 6 -16.73 -0.88 -0.43
C VAL A 6 -16.51 -1.15 1.06
N ARG A 7 -17.57 -1.13 1.87
CA ARG A 7 -17.46 -1.41 3.31
C ARG A 7 -17.01 -2.84 3.58
N ALA A 8 -17.57 -3.82 2.86
CA ALA A 8 -17.21 -5.22 3.01
C ALA A 8 -15.74 -5.48 2.63
N GLU A 9 -15.25 -4.89 1.54
CA GLU A 9 -13.85 -4.98 1.13
C GLU A 9 -12.91 -4.35 2.18
N HIS A 10 -13.29 -3.19 2.72
CA HIS A 10 -12.52 -2.55 3.79
C HIS A 10 -12.46 -3.40 5.06
N GLU A 11 -13.62 -3.90 5.53
CA GLU A 11 -13.71 -4.77 6.71
C GLU A 11 -12.85 -6.05 6.52
N ALA A 12 -12.87 -6.64 5.33
CA ALA A 12 -12.04 -7.81 5.00
C ALA A 12 -10.54 -7.50 5.08
N ALA A 13 -10.08 -6.37 4.54
CA ALA A 13 -8.68 -5.96 4.60
C ALA A 13 -8.21 -5.66 6.03
N VAL A 14 -9.07 -5.03 6.85
CA VAL A 14 -8.79 -4.78 8.28
C VAL A 14 -8.67 -6.11 9.03
N ALA A 15 -9.59 -7.05 8.80
CA ALA A 15 -9.61 -8.33 9.49
C ALA A 15 -8.41 -9.22 9.12
N SER A 16 -7.99 -9.24 7.85
CA SER A 16 -6.94 -10.15 7.37
C SER A 16 -5.52 -9.62 7.59
N CYS A 17 -5.33 -8.31 7.45
CA CYS A 17 -3.99 -7.70 7.36
C CYS A 17 -3.75 -6.61 8.40
N GLN A 18 -4.67 -6.43 9.36
CA GLN A 18 -4.66 -5.31 10.31
C GLN A 18 -4.46 -3.97 9.60
N ALA A 19 -5.04 -3.82 8.41
CA ALA A 19 -4.87 -2.66 7.56
C ALA A 19 -5.26 -1.40 8.35
N PHE A 20 -4.27 -0.57 8.69
CA PHE A 20 -4.48 0.70 9.36
C PHE A 20 -4.18 1.83 8.38
N GLY A 21 -5.24 2.44 7.84
CA GLY A 21 -5.12 3.53 6.88
C GLY A 21 -4.65 3.12 5.48
N VAL A 22 -4.16 4.11 4.73
CA VAL A 22 -3.74 3.96 3.33
C VAL A 22 -2.34 4.55 3.12
N PRO A 23 -1.54 3.97 2.20
CA PRO A 23 -1.83 2.80 1.37
C PRO A 23 -1.61 1.46 2.11
N THR A 24 -2.40 0.43 1.76
CA THR A 24 -2.20 -0.97 2.18
C THR A 24 -2.14 -1.85 0.93
N LEU A 25 -1.13 -2.71 0.81
CA LEU A 25 -1.00 -3.68 -0.27
C LEU A 25 -1.18 -5.10 0.27
N ILE A 26 -2.09 -5.87 -0.32
CA ILE A 26 -2.29 -7.30 -0.03
C ILE A 26 -1.89 -8.11 -1.26
N LEU A 27 -0.94 -9.03 -1.11
CA LEU A 27 -0.39 -9.81 -2.22
C LEU A 27 -1.33 -10.96 -2.65
N ASP A 28 -0.96 -11.60 -3.76
CA ASP A 28 -1.59 -12.85 -4.23
C ASP A 28 -3.11 -12.74 -4.41
N GLY A 29 -3.56 -11.61 -4.98
CA GLY A 29 -4.98 -11.37 -5.25
C GLY A 29 -5.83 -11.21 -3.99
N GLY A 30 -5.24 -10.79 -2.87
CA GLY A 30 -5.94 -10.58 -1.61
C GLY A 30 -5.89 -11.78 -0.65
N THR A 31 -5.15 -12.84 -1.02
CA THR A 31 -5.03 -14.07 -0.20
C THR A 31 -3.67 -14.22 0.46
N GLY A 32 -2.70 -13.39 0.07
CA GLY A 32 -1.33 -13.41 0.58
C GLY A 32 -1.12 -12.47 1.77
N PRO A 33 0.15 -12.32 2.22
CA PRO A 33 0.49 -11.34 3.24
C PRO A 33 0.21 -9.91 2.77
N GLY A 34 -0.18 -9.05 3.71
CA GLY A 34 -0.37 -7.63 3.47
C GLY A 34 0.52 -6.77 4.35
N ALA A 35 0.77 -5.54 3.90
CA ALA A 35 1.48 -4.53 4.69
C ALA A 35 0.99 -3.13 4.39
N PHE A 36 1.14 -2.24 5.37
CA PHE A 36 1.04 -0.81 5.18
C PHE A 36 2.24 -0.31 4.35
N GLY A 37 1.99 0.55 3.37
CA GLY A 37 2.98 1.06 2.43
C GLY A 37 2.95 0.36 1.05
N PRO A 38 3.93 0.69 0.17
CA PRO A 38 4.96 1.70 0.39
C PRO A 38 4.35 3.10 0.39
N VAL A 39 4.76 3.93 1.35
CA VAL A 39 4.31 5.32 1.40
C VAL A 39 5.24 6.14 0.51
N ILE A 40 4.73 6.61 -0.63
CA ILE A 40 5.46 7.46 -1.58
C ILE A 40 4.83 8.86 -1.66
N THR A 41 5.66 9.87 -1.85
CA THR A 41 5.21 11.25 -2.10
C THR A 41 5.08 11.55 -3.58
N GLU A 42 5.78 10.83 -4.45
CA GLU A 42 5.74 11.00 -5.89
C GLU A 42 5.81 9.65 -6.59
N VAL A 43 5.26 9.56 -7.80
CA VAL A 43 5.36 8.35 -8.60
C VAL A 43 6.75 8.34 -9.26
N PRO A 44 7.60 7.34 -8.97
CA PRO A 44 8.92 7.26 -9.57
C PRO A 44 8.85 6.95 -11.08
N PRO A 45 9.93 7.20 -11.85
CA PRO A 45 10.04 6.78 -13.24
C PRO A 45 9.83 5.27 -13.41
N ASP A 46 9.41 4.83 -14.61
CA ASP A 46 8.96 3.45 -14.86
C ASP A 46 9.94 2.37 -14.37
N GLN A 47 11.24 2.53 -14.64
CA GLN A 47 12.25 1.56 -14.21
C GLN A 47 12.33 1.47 -12.67
N GLU A 48 12.42 2.62 -12.00
CA GLU A 48 12.50 2.69 -10.53
C GLU A 48 11.19 2.20 -9.88
N ALA A 49 10.03 2.46 -10.50
CA ALA A 49 8.75 1.96 -10.04
C ALA A 49 8.71 0.42 -9.99
N ARG A 50 9.28 -0.25 -11.01
CA ARG A 50 9.36 -1.72 -11.07
C ARG A 50 10.31 -2.28 -10.01
N GLU A 51 11.44 -1.62 -9.79
CA GLU A 51 12.41 -1.98 -8.75
C GLU A 51 11.79 -1.84 -7.36
N LEU A 52 11.17 -0.68 -7.08
CA LEU A 52 10.45 -0.43 -5.83
C LEU A 52 9.36 -1.49 -5.57
N LEU A 53 8.53 -1.80 -6.57
CA LEU A 53 7.49 -2.82 -6.43
C LEU A 53 8.09 -4.19 -6.12
N THR A 54 9.17 -4.56 -6.81
CA THR A 54 9.86 -5.85 -6.60
C THR A 54 10.38 -5.97 -5.17
N ASP A 55 11.02 -4.92 -4.66
CA ASP A 55 11.60 -4.93 -3.32
C ASP A 55 10.53 -4.93 -2.23
N VAL A 56 9.47 -4.15 -2.40
CA VAL A 56 8.31 -4.14 -1.49
C VAL A 56 7.66 -5.53 -1.43
N VAL A 57 7.41 -6.17 -2.58
CA VAL A 57 6.82 -7.52 -2.62
C VAL A 57 7.72 -8.52 -1.90
N ARG A 58 9.04 -8.45 -2.11
CA ARG A 58 10.01 -9.31 -1.42
C ARG A 58 9.98 -9.09 0.09
N MET A 59 9.92 -7.83 0.54
CA MET A 59 9.84 -7.47 1.95
C MET A 59 8.57 -8.00 2.60
N ILE A 60 7.39 -7.78 2.00
CA ILE A 60 6.09 -8.24 2.53
C ILE A 60 6.05 -9.76 2.71
N ARG A 61 6.75 -10.51 1.83
CA ARG A 61 6.83 -11.98 1.95
C ARG A 61 7.75 -12.47 3.07
N ARG A 62 8.59 -11.62 3.67
CA ARG A 62 9.45 -12.01 4.81
C ARG A 62 8.65 -11.89 6.10
N GLY A 63 8.20 -13.02 6.65
CA GLY A 63 7.49 -13.05 7.94
C GLY A 63 8.30 -12.62 9.18
N TYR A 64 9.54 -12.18 9.00
CA TYR A 64 10.43 -11.69 10.06
C TYR A 64 10.77 -10.20 9.92
N LEU A 65 10.21 -9.49 8.93
CA LEU A 65 10.41 -8.06 8.71
C LEU A 65 9.09 -7.34 8.94
N PHE A 66 9.07 -6.43 9.92
CA PHE A 66 7.82 -5.83 10.40
C PHE A 66 7.70 -4.34 10.08
N GLU A 67 8.81 -3.61 9.98
CA GLU A 67 8.77 -2.18 9.69
C GLU A 67 10.08 -1.70 9.06
N LEU A 68 9.95 -0.85 8.05
CA LEU A 68 11.02 0.00 7.54
C LEU A 68 10.44 1.40 7.38
N LYS A 69 10.98 2.36 8.14
CA LYS A 69 10.43 3.71 8.22
C LYS A 69 11.53 4.74 8.39
N ARG A 70 11.29 5.91 7.81
CA ARG A 70 12.03 7.16 8.03
C ARG A 70 11.05 8.31 8.14
N ASP A 71 11.52 9.45 8.64
CA ASP A 71 10.70 10.66 8.68
C ASP A 71 10.32 11.07 7.25
N ARG A 72 9.04 11.39 7.08
CA ARG A 72 8.50 11.83 5.80
C ARG A 72 8.66 13.33 5.69
N GLU A 73 9.57 13.76 4.84
CA GLU A 73 9.66 15.14 4.40
C GLU A 73 8.72 15.36 3.21
N GLY A 74 7.85 16.36 3.32
CA GLY A 74 6.90 16.70 2.27
C GLY A 74 5.54 16.00 2.34
N HIS A 75 4.70 16.35 1.38
CA HIS A 75 3.34 15.84 1.21
C HIS A 75 3.20 15.34 -0.21
N PRO A 76 2.28 14.37 -0.47
CA PRO A 76 1.91 14.03 -1.84
C PRO A 76 1.59 15.32 -2.61
N PRO A 77 1.96 15.43 -3.91
CA PRO A 77 1.59 16.59 -4.70
C PRO A 77 0.08 16.74 -4.59
N ARG A 78 -0.38 17.99 -4.46
CA ARG A 78 -1.80 18.25 -4.64
C ARG A 78 -2.15 17.70 -6.03
N LEU A 79 -3.14 16.82 -6.08
CA LEU A 79 -3.74 16.44 -7.35
C LEU A 79 -4.04 17.77 -8.06
N ALA A 80 -3.45 17.98 -9.23
CA ALA A 80 -3.83 19.12 -10.06
C ALA A 80 -5.36 19.01 -10.19
N SER A 81 -6.07 20.02 -9.69
CA SER A 81 -7.52 20.08 -9.78
C SER A 81 -7.88 19.92 -11.25
N SER A 82 -8.31 18.72 -11.60
CA SER A 82 -8.65 18.37 -12.97
C SER A 82 -9.98 19.05 -13.24
N LEU A 83 -9.95 19.99 -14.20
CA LEU A 83 -11.13 20.61 -14.81
C LEU A 83 -11.95 19.55 -15.56
#